data_AF-X1CXQ3-F1
#
_entry.id   AF-X1CXQ3-F1
#
_cell.length_a   1.000
_cell.length_b   1.000
_cell.length_c   1.000
_cell.angle_alpha   90.00
_cell.angle_beta   90.00
_cell.angle_gamma   90.00
#
_symmetry.space_group_name_H-M   'P 1'
#
loop_
_entity.id
_entity.type
_entity.pdbx_description
1 polymer ?
#
loop_
_entity_poly.entity_id
_entity_poly.type
_entity_poly.pdbx_seq_one_letter_code
_entity_poly.pdbx_strand_id
1 'polypeptide(L)'
;MKTYKTRFLEKESDVTIISDSKKAILRARESFFFHRKILEEYISKDKHFLSSFSPIKVKTNFKIINIMANVAEICDVGPMASVAGALADLMLEKMMVKYDNQNSETIPCNIALVENGGEIAIDSKESIKVALYAGENELNLNLGFLIKIKIVP
;
A
#
# COMPACT_ATOMS: atom_id res chain seq x y z
N MET A 1 -0.31 -15.99 -15.08
CA MET A 1 -1.61 -16.44 -14.51
C MET A 1 -2.71 -15.45 -14.93
N LYS A 2 -4.00 -15.81 -14.90
CA LYS A 2 -5.08 -14.83 -15.16
C LYS A 2 -5.20 -13.90 -13.95
N THR A 3 -5.03 -12.59 -14.16
CA THR A 3 -5.21 -11.58 -13.12
C THR A 3 -6.56 -10.86 -13.24
N TYR A 4 -6.97 -10.28 -12.13
CA TYR A 4 -8.06 -9.33 -12.01
C TYR A 4 -7.46 -7.98 -11.62
N LYS A 5 -8.00 -6.91 -12.19
CA LYS A 5 -7.64 -5.52 -11.86
C LYS A 5 -8.89 -4.80 -11.38
N THR A 6 -8.77 -4.06 -10.28
CA THR A 6 -9.78 -3.09 -9.84
C THR A 6 -9.11 -1.77 -9.54
N ARG A 7 -9.87 -0.68 -9.70
CA ARG A 7 -9.46 0.67 -9.32
C ARG A 7 -10.59 1.30 -8.54
N PHE A 8 -10.28 2.08 -7.50
CA PHE A 8 -11.26 2.88 -6.79
C PHE A 8 -10.67 4.19 -6.31
N LEU A 9 -11.53 5.19 -6.22
CA LEU A 9 -11.24 6.50 -5.66
C LEU A 9 -11.89 6.59 -4.28
N GLU A 10 -11.13 7.01 -3.27
CA GLU A 10 -11.64 7.36 -1.95
C GLU A 10 -10.96 8.65 -1.47
N LYS A 11 -11.71 9.75 -1.51
CA LYS A 11 -11.20 11.11 -1.26
C LYS A 11 -9.94 11.38 -2.10
N GLU A 12 -8.78 11.58 -1.47
CA GLU A 12 -7.51 11.87 -2.12
C GLU A 12 -6.77 10.61 -2.62
N SER A 13 -7.23 9.41 -2.25
CA SER A 13 -6.59 8.16 -2.63
C SER A 13 -7.15 7.64 -3.95
N ASP A 14 -6.25 7.30 -4.87
CA ASP A 14 -6.56 6.66 -6.14
C ASP A 14 -5.80 5.34 -6.19
N VAL A 15 -6.54 4.25 -5.98
CA VAL A 15 -5.94 2.96 -5.68
C VAL A 15 -6.25 1.95 -6.77
N THR A 16 -5.20 1.37 -7.35
CA THR A 16 -5.29 0.21 -8.23
C THR A 16 -4.84 -1.04 -7.49
N ILE A 17 -5.61 -2.12 -7.58
CA ILE A 17 -5.24 -3.44 -7.04
C ILE A 17 -5.24 -4.46 -8.18
N ILE A 18 -4.17 -5.27 -8.27
CA ILE A 18 -4.05 -6.37 -9.23
C ILE A 18 -3.73 -7.66 -8.47
N SER A 19 -4.46 -8.73 -8.77
CA SER A 19 -4.19 -10.06 -8.21
C SER A 19 -4.78 -11.19 -9.05
N ASP A 20 -4.22 -12.39 -8.93
CA ASP A 20 -4.85 -13.64 -9.41
C ASP A 20 -6.03 -14.10 -8.53
N SER A 21 -6.32 -13.42 -7.41
CA SER A 21 -7.42 -13.74 -6.49
C SER A 21 -8.36 -12.56 -6.22
N LYS A 22 -9.66 -12.71 -6.57
CA LYS A 22 -10.69 -11.73 -6.20
C LYS A 22 -10.87 -11.58 -4.69
N LYS A 23 -10.66 -12.65 -3.91
CA LYS A 23 -10.72 -12.60 -2.44
C LYS A 23 -9.58 -11.75 -1.87
N ALA A 24 -8.38 -11.84 -2.46
CA ALA A 24 -7.25 -10.99 -2.06
C ALA A 24 -7.56 -9.50 -2.34
N ILE A 25 -8.13 -9.20 -3.50
CA ILE A 25 -8.57 -7.83 -3.84
C ILE A 25 -9.57 -7.28 -2.80
N LEU A 26 -10.57 -8.09 -2.42
CA LEU A 26 -11.56 -7.68 -1.42
C LEU A 26 -10.89 -7.36 -0.06
N ARG A 27 -9.98 -8.23 0.38
CA ARG A 27 -9.22 -8.04 1.62
C ARG A 27 -8.35 -6.79 1.62
N ALA A 28 -7.67 -6.51 0.51
CA ALA A 28 -6.91 -5.27 0.35
C ALA A 28 -7.83 -4.04 0.48
N ARG A 29 -8.98 -4.06 -0.19
CA ARG A 29 -9.96 -2.97 -0.10
C ARG A 29 -10.48 -2.78 1.34
N GLU A 30 -10.79 -3.87 2.05
CA GLU A 30 -11.18 -3.81 3.47
C GLU A 30 -10.07 -3.22 4.36
N SER A 31 -8.81 -3.65 4.13
CA SER A 31 -7.63 -3.14 4.84
C SER A 31 -7.47 -1.62 4.67
N PHE A 32 -7.63 -1.14 3.44
CA PHE A 32 -7.58 0.29 3.13
C PHE A 32 -8.57 1.09 3.98
N PHE A 33 -9.86 0.75 3.94
CA PHE A 33 -10.90 1.49 4.66
C PHE A 33 -10.70 1.42 6.17
N PHE A 34 -10.30 0.26 6.68
CA PHE A 34 -10.00 0.07 8.10
C PHE A 34 -8.88 1.00 8.57
N HIS A 35 -7.74 1.01 7.88
CA HIS A 35 -6.59 1.81 8.27
C HIS A 35 -6.79 3.30 8.00
N ARG A 36 -7.47 3.67 6.91
CA ARG A 36 -7.82 5.06 6.63
C ARG A 36 -8.70 5.64 7.73
N LYS A 37 -9.72 4.90 8.19
CA LYS A 37 -10.57 5.35 9.29
C LYS A 37 -9.77 5.62 10.57
N ILE A 38 -8.87 4.71 10.93
CA ILE A 38 -7.97 4.88 12.09
C ILE A 38 -7.12 6.15 11.95
N LEU A 39 -6.55 6.39 10.76
CA LEU A 39 -5.74 7.58 10.49
C LEU A 39 -6.56 8.87 10.63
N GLU A 40 -7.75 8.92 10.03
CA GLU A 40 -8.64 10.09 10.10
C GLU A 40 -9.06 10.38 11.55
N GLU A 41 -9.38 9.34 12.33
CA GLU A 41 -9.70 9.48 13.76
C GLU A 41 -8.50 9.97 14.57
N TYR A 42 -7.29 9.47 14.29
CA TYR A 42 -6.07 9.91 14.97
C TYR A 42 -5.77 11.39 14.70
N ILE A 43 -5.80 11.79 13.42
CA ILE A 43 -5.57 13.18 12.98
C ILE A 43 -6.65 14.13 13.51
N SER A 44 -7.87 13.64 13.74
CA SER A 44 -8.92 14.47 14.34
C SER A 44 -8.58 14.90 15.77
N LYS A 45 -7.83 14.08 16.51
CA LYS A 45 -7.41 14.32 17.90
C LYS A 45 -6.07 15.03 18.00
N ASP A 46 -5.16 14.76 17.07
CA ASP A 46 -3.85 15.39 16.99
C ASP A 46 -3.58 15.93 15.58
N LYS A 47 -3.84 17.21 15.40
CA LYS A 47 -3.61 17.90 14.12
C LYS A 47 -2.14 18.06 13.78
N HIS A 48 -1.24 17.96 14.76
CA HIS A 48 0.19 18.06 14.51
C HIS A 48 0.69 16.89 13.65
N PHE A 49 0.10 15.70 13.82
CA PHE A 49 0.41 14.53 13.00
C PHE A 49 0.17 14.76 11.50
N LEU A 50 -0.84 15.57 11.16
CA LEU A 50 -1.18 15.90 9.77
C LEU A 50 -0.24 16.96 9.17
N SER A 51 0.16 17.96 9.95
CA SER A 51 0.81 19.18 9.43
C SER A 51 2.31 19.26 9.67
N SER A 52 2.88 18.36 10.49
CA SER A 52 4.32 18.37 10.73
C SER A 52 5.12 18.02 9.48
N PHE A 53 6.24 18.71 9.30
CA PHE A 53 7.27 18.39 8.30
C PHE A 53 8.48 17.69 8.92
N SER A 54 8.42 17.38 10.22
CA SER A 54 9.47 16.70 10.99
C SER A 54 8.93 15.46 11.70
N PRO A 55 9.81 14.52 12.10
CA PRO A 55 9.39 13.30 12.78
C PRO A 55 8.57 13.57 14.03
N ILE A 56 7.56 12.73 14.28
CA ILE A 56 6.73 12.79 15.48
C ILE A 56 6.84 11.45 16.22
N LYS A 57 7.25 11.50 17.48
CA LYS A 57 7.19 10.32 18.36
C LYS A 57 5.75 10.07 18.78
N VAL A 58 5.28 8.86 18.52
CA VAL A 58 3.92 8.43 18.85
C VAL A 58 3.94 7.29 19.87
N LYS A 59 2.89 7.21 20.69
CA LYS A 59 2.66 6.08 21.59
C LYS A 59 1.23 5.58 21.39
N THR A 60 1.07 4.62 20.47
CA THR A 60 -0.23 4.05 20.12
C THR A 60 -0.11 2.58 19.71
N ASN A 61 -1.23 1.86 19.74
CA ASN A 61 -1.36 0.50 19.19
C ASN A 61 -1.87 0.51 17.73
N PHE A 62 -2.12 1.68 17.15
CA PHE A 62 -2.58 1.80 15.77
C PHE A 62 -1.45 1.54 14.78
N LYS A 63 -1.54 0.41 14.07
CA LYS A 63 -0.50 -0.06 13.16
C LYS A 63 -0.09 0.97 12.09
N ILE A 64 -1.06 1.59 11.42
CA ILE A 64 -0.79 2.62 10.40
C ILE A 64 -0.02 3.82 10.97
N ILE A 65 -0.39 4.29 12.16
CA ILE A 65 0.26 5.42 12.82
C ILE A 65 1.71 5.08 13.17
N ASN A 66 1.94 3.88 13.71
CA ASN A 66 3.28 3.41 14.04
C ASN A 66 4.16 3.26 12.79
N ILE A 67 3.62 2.70 11.69
CA ILE A 67 4.36 2.60 10.42
C ILE A 67 4.76 4.00 9.93
N MET A 68 3.80 4.92 9.86
CA MET A 68 4.05 6.28 9.37
C MET A 68 5.07 7.04 10.23
N ALA A 69 4.95 6.95 11.56
CA ALA A 69 5.89 7.59 12.48
C ALA A 69 7.31 7.00 12.36
N ASN A 70 7.44 5.68 12.23
CA ASN A 70 8.73 5.02 12.08
C ASN A 70 9.42 5.40 10.76
N VAL A 71 8.68 5.40 9.64
CA VAL A 71 9.24 5.81 8.34
C VAL A 71 9.63 7.29 8.36
N ALA A 72 8.80 8.13 8.96
CA ALA A 72 9.12 9.54 9.15
C ALA A 72 10.41 9.76 9.95
N GLU A 73 10.64 9.00 11.03
CA GLU A 73 11.86 9.06 11.82
C GLU A 73 13.10 8.61 11.02
N ILE A 74 12.98 7.57 10.20
CA ILE A 74 14.08 7.07 9.36
C ILE A 74 14.45 8.09 8.26
N CYS A 75 13.45 8.73 7.65
CA CYS A 75 13.64 9.61 6.49
C CYS A 75 13.76 11.10 6.86
N ASP A 76 13.65 11.46 8.14
CA ASP A 76 13.63 12.83 8.66
C ASP A 76 12.57 13.74 7.99
N VAL A 77 11.33 13.26 7.95
CA VAL A 77 10.17 13.95 7.36
C VAL A 77 8.96 13.91 8.30
N GLY A 78 7.88 14.58 7.92
CA GLY A 78 6.59 14.44 8.59
C GLY A 78 5.89 13.09 8.32
N PRO A 79 5.08 12.55 9.26
CA PRO A 79 4.37 11.28 9.07
C PRO A 79 3.50 11.19 7.82
N MET A 80 2.87 12.30 7.40
CA MET A 80 2.02 12.30 6.21
C MET A 80 2.79 12.05 4.91
N ALA A 81 4.11 12.27 4.87
CA ALA A 81 4.92 11.99 3.69
C ALA A 81 4.93 10.51 3.29
N SER A 82 4.63 9.60 4.22
CA SER A 82 4.60 8.16 3.97
C SER A 82 3.20 7.55 3.84
N VAL A 83 2.14 8.37 3.83
CA VAL A 83 0.75 7.87 3.97
C VAL A 83 0.34 6.92 2.83
N ALA A 84 0.71 7.23 1.59
CA ALA A 84 0.30 6.45 0.43
C ALA A 84 0.95 5.06 0.44
N GLY A 85 2.26 5.01 0.69
CA GLY A 85 3.03 3.77 0.82
C GLY A 85 2.60 2.93 2.02
N ALA A 86 2.39 3.56 3.19
CA ALA A 86 1.93 2.84 4.39
C ALA A 86 0.57 2.16 4.17
N LEU A 87 -0.36 2.82 3.48
CA LEU A 87 -1.63 2.19 3.09
C LEU A 87 -1.41 1.05 2.09
N ALA A 88 -0.57 1.24 1.07
CA ALA A 88 -0.28 0.20 0.09
C ALA A 88 0.33 -1.07 0.73
N ASP A 89 1.27 -0.91 1.66
CA ASP A 89 1.90 -2.01 2.39
C ASP A 89 0.89 -2.79 3.24
N LEU A 90 0.03 -2.09 3.97
CA LEU A 90 -1.01 -2.71 4.80
C LEU A 90 -2.07 -3.43 3.97
N MET A 91 -2.37 -2.92 2.78
CA MET A 91 -3.23 -3.60 1.82
C MET A 91 -2.58 -4.88 1.30
N LEU A 92 -1.31 -4.80 0.87
CA LEU A 92 -0.53 -5.93 0.37
C LEU A 92 -0.42 -7.04 1.42
N GLU A 93 -0.09 -6.69 2.66
CA GLU A 93 -0.03 -7.65 3.77
C GLU A 93 -1.35 -8.40 3.92
N LYS A 94 -2.48 -7.71 3.82
CA LYS A 94 -3.81 -8.32 3.97
C LYS A 94 -4.19 -9.22 2.79
N MET A 95 -3.58 -9.05 1.62
CA MET A 95 -3.75 -9.97 0.48
C MET A 95 -3.10 -11.33 0.73
N MET A 96 -1.98 -11.33 1.47
CA MET A 96 -1.09 -12.50 1.64
C MET A 96 -1.37 -13.32 2.92
N VAL A 97 -2.33 -12.91 3.75
CA VAL A 97 -2.67 -13.65 4.98
C VAL A 97 -3.15 -15.06 4.67
N LYS A 98 -2.73 -16.02 5.52
CA LYS A 98 -3.14 -17.45 5.49
C LYS A 98 -4.47 -17.73 6.18
N TYR A 99 -4.90 -16.83 7.04
CA TYR A 99 -6.16 -16.91 7.77
C TYR A 99 -6.89 -15.59 7.61
N ASP A 100 -8.18 -15.63 7.30
CA ASP A 100 -9.01 -14.43 7.30
C ASP A 100 -9.49 -14.09 8.72
N ASN A 101 -10.30 -13.03 8.83
CA ASN A 101 -10.81 -12.55 10.12
C ASN A 101 -11.74 -13.56 10.82
N GLN A 102 -12.18 -14.60 10.13
CA GLN A 102 -13.02 -15.67 10.67
C GLN A 102 -12.19 -16.93 11.00
N ASN A 103 -10.85 -16.81 11.03
CA ASN A 103 -9.90 -17.92 11.21
C ASN A 103 -10.06 -19.04 10.17
N SER A 104 -10.65 -18.74 9.01
CA SER A 104 -10.72 -19.69 7.90
C SER A 104 -9.41 -19.66 7.12
N GLU A 105 -8.89 -20.84 6.78
CA GLU A 105 -7.72 -20.96 5.92
C GLU A 105 -7.99 -20.33 4.55
N THR A 106 -6.97 -19.64 4.05
CA THR A 106 -7.00 -18.96 2.77
C THR A 106 -5.84 -19.46 1.93
N ILE A 107 -6.08 -19.58 0.62
CA ILE A 107 -5.00 -19.78 -0.33
C ILE A 107 -4.40 -18.39 -0.62
N PRO A 108 -3.12 -18.14 -0.29
CA PRO A 108 -2.46 -16.88 -0.65
C PRO A 108 -2.45 -16.72 -2.17
N CYS A 109 -2.66 -15.48 -2.64
CA CYS A 109 -2.49 -15.17 -4.05
C CYS A 109 -1.02 -15.34 -4.48
N ASN A 110 -0.80 -15.65 -5.76
CA ASN A 110 0.55 -15.69 -6.31
C ASN A 110 0.99 -14.33 -6.85
N ILE A 111 0.04 -13.43 -7.12
CA ILE A 111 0.29 -12.06 -7.54
C ILE A 111 -0.53 -11.15 -6.63
N ALA A 112 0.14 -10.25 -5.93
CA ALA A 112 -0.44 -9.19 -5.14
C ALA A 112 0.27 -7.88 -5.50
N LEU A 113 -0.49 -6.92 -6.01
CA LEU A 113 0.00 -5.60 -6.33
C LEU A 113 -1.03 -4.57 -5.89
N VAL A 114 -0.55 -3.54 -5.20
CA VAL A 114 -1.31 -2.35 -4.83
C VAL A 114 -0.53 -1.13 -5.30
N GLU A 115 -1.21 -0.25 -6.03
CA GLU A 115 -0.72 1.08 -6.40
C GLU A 115 -1.66 2.11 -5.78
N ASN A 116 -1.09 3.14 -5.16
CA ASN A 116 -1.82 4.26 -4.56
C ASN A 116 -1.13 5.58 -4.96
N GLY A 117 -1.50 6.09 -6.14
CA GLY A 117 -0.87 7.25 -6.74
C GLY A 117 0.56 6.95 -7.18
N GLY A 118 1.55 7.57 -6.52
CA GLY A 118 2.97 7.39 -6.84
C GLY A 118 3.62 6.15 -6.21
N GLU A 119 2.91 5.46 -5.31
CA GLU A 119 3.47 4.38 -4.49
C GLU A 119 2.96 3.01 -4.94
N ILE A 120 3.85 2.01 -4.94
CA ILE A 120 3.54 0.65 -5.40
C ILE A 120 4.11 -0.39 -4.43
N ALA A 121 3.26 -1.27 -3.93
CA ALA A 121 3.60 -2.43 -3.11
C ALA A 121 3.33 -3.73 -3.89
N ILE A 122 4.32 -4.63 -3.97
CA ILE A 122 4.26 -5.86 -4.80
C ILE A 122 4.78 -7.07 -4.03
N ASP A 123 4.03 -8.17 -4.08
CA ASP A 123 4.48 -9.54 -3.80
C ASP A 123 4.01 -10.44 -4.95
N SER A 124 4.93 -11.06 -5.69
CA SER A 124 4.61 -11.78 -6.92
C SER A 124 5.56 -12.94 -7.19
N LYS A 125 4.98 -14.07 -7.61
CA LYS A 125 5.69 -15.22 -8.18
C LYS A 125 5.97 -15.09 -9.69
N GLU A 126 5.56 -13.99 -10.29
CA GLU A 126 5.88 -13.62 -11.67
C GLU A 126 6.66 -12.29 -11.68
N SER A 127 7.53 -12.08 -12.67
CA SER A 127 8.21 -10.80 -12.81
C SER A 127 7.22 -9.73 -13.26
N ILE A 128 7.28 -8.54 -12.65
CA ILE A 128 6.34 -7.44 -12.91
C ILE A 128 7.09 -6.28 -13.57
N LYS A 129 6.52 -5.76 -14.66
CA LYS A 129 6.98 -4.52 -15.29
C LYS A 129 6.17 -3.35 -14.72
N VAL A 130 6.87 -2.39 -14.13
CA VAL A 130 6.30 -1.15 -13.60
C VAL A 130 6.70 -0.02 -14.53
N ALA A 131 5.74 0.51 -15.28
CA ALA A 131 5.99 1.64 -16.18
C ALA A 131 6.20 2.92 -15.36
N LEU A 132 7.15 3.76 -15.79
CA LEU A 132 7.34 5.09 -15.25
C LEU A 132 6.58 6.09 -16.13
N TYR A 133 5.67 6.85 -15.52
CA TYR A 133 5.07 7.99 -16.20
C TYR A 133 6.06 9.15 -16.22
N ALA A 134 6.43 9.59 -17.42
CA ALA A 134 7.45 10.63 -17.60
C ALA A 134 6.87 11.97 -18.09
N GLY A 135 5.55 12.15 -18.11
CA GLY A 135 4.91 13.34 -18.68
C GLY A 135 4.77 13.28 -20.20
N GLU A 136 4.59 14.42 -20.86
CA GLU A 136 4.46 14.49 -22.33
C GLU A 136 5.83 14.62 -23.01
N ASN A 137 6.61 13.52 -23.04
CA ASN A 137 7.89 13.45 -23.74
C ASN A 137 8.15 12.05 -24.30
N GLU A 138 9.28 11.89 -25.01
CA GLU A 138 9.69 10.65 -25.67
C GLU A 138 9.88 9.46 -24.71
N LEU A 139 10.12 9.72 -23.42
CA LEU A 139 10.30 8.66 -22.41
C LEU A 139 8.96 8.11 -21.90
N ASN A 140 7.86 8.81 -22.15
CA ASN A 140 6.55 8.41 -21.65
C ASN A 140 6.14 7.04 -22.18
N LEU A 141 5.78 6.14 -21.26
CA LEU A 141 5.44 4.74 -21.53
C LEU A 141 6.55 3.90 -22.18
N ASN A 142 7.75 4.48 -22.39
CA ASN A 142 8.92 3.81 -22.95
C ASN A 142 9.96 3.45 -21.89
N LEU A 143 9.79 3.89 -20.64
CA LEU A 143 10.67 3.63 -19.50
C LEU A 143 9.94 2.95 -18.35
N GLY A 144 10.63 2.09 -17.60
CA GLY A 144 10.09 1.43 -16.42
C GLY A 144 11.09 0.52 -15.72
N PHE A 145 10.63 -0.08 -14.62
CA PHE A 145 11.40 -1.02 -13.82
C PHE A 145 10.89 -2.45 -14.03
N LEU A 146 11.81 -3.42 -14.11
CA LEU A 146 11.47 -4.85 -14.05
C LEU A 146 11.73 -5.36 -12.64
N ILE A 147 10.65 -5.63 -11.90
CA ILE A 147 10.71 -6.30 -10.61
C ILE A 147 10.82 -7.80 -10.87
N LYS A 148 12.02 -8.34 -10.71
CA LYS A 148 12.29 -9.78 -10.89
C LYS A 148 11.77 -10.56 -9.68
N ILE A 149 11.40 -11.81 -9.93
CA ILE A 149 11.06 -12.76 -8.87
C ILE A 149 12.27 -12.90 -7.95
N LYS A 150 12.06 -12.75 -6.65
CA LYS A 150 13.09 -13.05 -5.66
C LYS A 150 13.30 -14.56 -5.61
N ILE A 151 14.33 -15.04 -6.31
CA ILE A 151 14.81 -16.41 -6.16
C ILE A 151 15.55 -16.44 -4.83
N VAL A 152 14.88 -16.89 -3.77
CA VAL A 152 15.55 -17.17 -2.50
C VAL A 152 16.22 -18.55 -2.65
N PRO A 153 17.55 -18.66 -2.57
CA PRO A 153 18.25 -19.94 -2.58
C PRO A 153 17.94 -20.77 -1.34
#